data_AF-A0A2G4SNA6-F1
#
_entry.id   AF-A0A2G4SNA6-F1
#
_cell.length_a   1.000
_cell.length_b   1.000
_cell.length_c   1.000
_cell.angle_alpha   90.00
_cell.angle_beta   90.00
_cell.angle_gamma   90.00
#
_symmetry.space_group_name_H-M   'P 1'
#
loop_
_entity.id
_entity.type
_entity.pdbx_description
1 polymer ?
#
loop_
_entity_poly.entity_id
_entity_poly.type
_entity_poly.pdbx_seq_one_letter_code
_entity_poly.pdbx_strand_id
1 'polypeptide(L)'
;MLSNDIEDSQIYFASQFAASISKKQRSFIKLFIVILDVFQNNAFITEQKHSDNISEGDYVDQVWLPILKSLFATNGHLIRVKKGETVIKDSIEQKAVFYQTESHVIEFKVDVRLIYDHGASEFDIDVAEACLPEVDNSRVIDDSAELLREGKDNIDTLFKTTSSDI
;
A
#
# COMPACT_ATOMS: atom_id res chain seq x y z
N MET A 1 14.20 -20.39 20.90
CA MET A 1 13.70 -21.32 19.87
C MET A 1 12.37 -20.73 19.46
N LEU A 2 12.28 -20.13 18.26
CA LEU A 2 10.97 -19.68 17.75
C LEU A 2 10.17 -20.96 17.52
N SER A 3 9.10 -21.12 18.31
CA SER A 3 8.10 -22.14 18.07
C SER A 3 7.53 -21.94 16.67
N ASN A 4 7.21 -23.04 15.97
CA ASN A 4 6.48 -22.95 14.70
C ASN A 4 5.01 -22.52 14.88
N ASP A 5 4.61 -22.21 16.12
CA ASP A 5 3.30 -21.70 16.46
C ASP A 5 3.24 -20.17 16.33
N ILE A 6 2.21 -19.69 15.62
CA ILE A 6 1.92 -18.26 15.44
C ILE A 6 1.60 -17.63 16.81
N GLU A 7 0.90 -18.35 17.69
CA GLU A 7 0.49 -17.85 19.00
C GLU A 7 1.71 -17.59 19.91
N ASP A 8 2.64 -18.54 19.97
CA ASP A 8 3.91 -18.38 20.70
C ASP A 8 4.73 -17.20 20.16
N SER A 9 4.73 -17.00 18.84
CA SER A 9 5.41 -15.89 18.20
C SER A 9 4.78 -14.54 18.58
N GLN A 10 3.45 -14.45 18.62
CA GLN A 10 2.73 -13.26 19.08
C GLN A 10 3.05 -12.95 20.55
N ILE A 11 3.02 -13.96 21.43
CA ILE A 11 3.39 -13.82 22.85
C ILE A 11 4.82 -13.29 22.97
N TYR A 12 5.75 -13.86 22.21
CA TYR A 12 7.14 -13.40 22.17
C TYR A 12 7.23 -11.93 21.77
N PHE A 13 6.65 -11.52 20.64
CA PHE A 13 6.71 -10.14 20.18
C PHE A 13 6.00 -9.15 21.12
N ALA A 14 4.87 -9.54 21.73
CA ALA A 14 4.20 -8.73 22.75
C ALA A 14 5.11 -8.48 23.97
N SER A 15 5.83 -9.52 24.43
CA SER A 15 6.80 -9.39 25.52
C SER A 15 7.96 -8.45 25.16
N GLN A 16 8.49 -8.56 23.93
CA GLN A 16 9.55 -7.67 23.45
C GLN A 16 9.06 -6.23 23.30
N PHE A 17 7.79 -6.03 22.90
CA PHE A 17 7.20 -4.71 22.79
C PHE A 17 7.14 -4.02 24.16
N ALA A 18 6.69 -4.74 25.19
CA ALA A 18 6.62 -4.25 26.56
C ALA A 18 8.01 -3.91 27.14
N ALA A 19 9.01 -4.75 26.86
CA ALA A 19 10.39 -4.57 27.33
C ALA A 19 11.17 -3.50 26.55
N SER A 20 10.77 -3.18 25.32
CA SER A 20 11.52 -2.26 24.47
C SER A 20 11.44 -0.81 24.98
N ILE A 21 12.58 -0.15 25.07
CA ILE A 21 12.71 1.26 25.46
C ILE A 21 12.76 2.21 24.25
N SER A 22 13.01 1.70 23.04
CA SER A 22 13.17 2.51 21.82
C SER A 22 11.89 2.57 21.01
N LYS A 23 11.47 3.78 20.63
CA LYS A 23 10.33 4.00 19.72
C LYS A 23 10.52 3.27 18.37
N LYS A 24 11.74 3.25 17.83
CA LYS A 24 12.06 2.57 16.57
C LYS A 24 11.90 1.05 16.69
N GLN A 25 12.44 0.45 17.75
CA GLN A 25 12.27 -0.98 18.01
C GLN A 25 10.80 -1.35 18.22
N ARG A 26 10.06 -0.55 18.99
CA ARG A 26 8.61 -0.72 19.16
C ARG A 26 7.85 -0.70 17.83
N SER A 27 8.21 0.18 16.90
CA SER A 27 7.62 0.21 15.55
C SER A 27 7.89 -1.08 14.76
N PHE A 28 9.12 -1.60 14.77
CA PHE A 28 9.43 -2.87 14.11
C PHE A 28 8.67 -4.05 14.74
N ILE A 29 8.59 -4.09 16.07
CA ILE A 29 7.86 -5.16 16.76
C ILE A 29 6.36 -5.11 16.42
N LYS A 30 5.77 -3.90 16.38
CA LYS A 30 4.36 -3.73 15.93
C LYS A 30 4.13 -4.25 14.52
N LEU A 31 5.06 -4.02 13.60
CA LEU A 31 4.97 -4.55 12.26
C LEU A 31 4.89 -6.08 12.26
N PHE A 32 5.78 -6.75 13.00
CA PHE A 32 5.76 -8.21 13.09
C PHE A 32 4.48 -8.75 13.74
N ILE A 33 3.96 -8.07 14.78
CA ILE A 33 2.67 -8.44 15.38
C ILE A 33 1.55 -8.36 14.32
N VAL A 34 1.48 -7.26 13.56
CA VAL A 34 0.48 -7.11 12.48
C VAL A 34 0.63 -8.19 11.41
N ILE A 35 1.85 -8.53 11.01
CA ILE A 35 2.08 -9.61 10.04
C ILE A 35 1.55 -10.94 10.59
N LEU A 36 1.84 -11.28 11.84
CA LEU A 36 1.35 -12.50 12.47
C LEU A 36 -0.18 -12.51 12.58
N ASP A 37 -0.78 -11.37 12.96
CA ASP A 37 -2.24 -11.23 13.02
C ASP A 37 -2.87 -11.45 11.65
N VAL A 38 -2.25 -10.95 10.57
CA VAL A 38 -2.70 -11.20 9.20
C VAL A 38 -2.67 -12.69 8.87
N PHE A 39 -1.57 -13.39 9.19
CA PHE A 39 -1.45 -14.83 8.94
C PHE A 39 -2.47 -15.66 9.74
N GLN A 40 -2.68 -15.33 11.02
CA GLN A 40 -3.58 -16.06 11.90
C GLN A 40 -5.05 -15.86 11.52
N ASN A 41 -5.45 -14.61 11.25
CA ASN A 41 -6.86 -14.27 11.05
C ASN A 41 -7.34 -14.48 9.62
N ASN A 42 -6.42 -14.63 8.66
CA ASN A 42 -6.74 -14.81 7.24
C ASN A 42 -6.29 -16.17 6.71
N ALA A 43 -6.50 -17.24 7.49
CA ALA A 43 -6.20 -18.61 7.10
C ALA A 43 -6.82 -18.99 5.74
N PHE A 44 -8.00 -18.45 5.41
CA PHE A 44 -8.63 -18.70 4.11
C PHE A 44 -7.81 -18.16 2.92
N ILE A 45 -7.07 -17.04 3.11
CA ILE A 45 -6.19 -16.45 2.10
C ILE A 45 -4.87 -17.22 2.00
N THR A 46 -4.33 -17.64 3.14
CA THR A 46 -3.01 -18.27 3.22
C THR A 46 -3.04 -19.76 2.89
N GLU A 47 -4.12 -20.46 3.22
CA GLU A 47 -4.32 -21.89 2.94
C GLU A 47 -4.87 -22.16 1.53
N GLN A 48 -5.52 -21.16 0.90
CA GLN A 48 -6.07 -21.22 -0.47
C GLN A 48 -6.94 -22.45 -0.79
N LYS A 49 -7.59 -23.06 0.22
CA LYS A 49 -8.44 -24.26 0.05
C LYS A 49 -9.60 -24.06 -0.94
N HIS A 50 -10.04 -22.82 -1.12
CA HIS A 50 -11.09 -22.42 -2.07
C HIS A 50 -10.64 -21.14 -2.81
N SER A 51 -9.54 -21.23 -3.55
CA SER A 51 -8.91 -20.10 -4.25
C SER A 51 -9.86 -19.31 -5.17
N ASP A 52 -10.82 -19.99 -5.80
CA ASP A 52 -11.83 -19.35 -6.68
C ASP A 52 -12.71 -18.32 -5.97
N ASN A 53 -12.80 -18.37 -4.64
CA ASN A 53 -13.59 -17.43 -3.83
C ASN A 53 -12.76 -16.25 -3.31
N ILE A 54 -11.46 -16.20 -3.59
CA ILE A 54 -10.56 -15.14 -3.11
C ILE A 54 -10.35 -14.13 -4.22
N SER A 55 -10.67 -12.88 -3.95
CA SER A 55 -10.46 -11.75 -4.86
C SER A 55 -9.17 -11.00 -4.53
N GLU A 56 -8.69 -10.18 -5.46
CA GLU A 56 -7.57 -9.26 -5.20
C GLU A 56 -7.93 -8.25 -4.11
N GLY A 57 -9.20 -7.80 -4.08
CA GLY A 57 -9.72 -6.96 -3.02
C GLY A 57 -9.52 -7.59 -1.63
N ASP A 58 -9.66 -8.92 -1.50
CA ASP A 58 -9.38 -9.60 -0.23
C ASP A 58 -7.90 -9.51 0.15
N TYR A 59 -6.98 -9.66 -0.81
CA TYR A 59 -5.55 -9.43 -0.56
C TYR A 59 -5.25 -7.98 -0.18
N VAL A 60 -5.84 -7.01 -0.87
CA VAL A 60 -5.69 -5.58 -0.54
C VAL A 60 -6.17 -5.33 0.89
N ASP A 61 -7.40 -5.73 1.20
CA ASP A 61 -8.08 -5.34 2.43
C ASP A 61 -7.57 -6.10 3.66
N GLN A 62 -7.29 -7.40 3.52
CA GLN A 62 -6.97 -8.27 4.65
C GLN A 62 -5.46 -8.50 4.85
N VAL A 63 -4.64 -8.29 3.82
CA VAL A 63 -3.18 -8.53 3.89
C VAL A 63 -2.42 -7.21 3.77
N TRP A 64 -2.54 -6.53 2.63
CA TRP A 64 -1.67 -5.41 2.30
C TRP A 64 -2.00 -4.14 3.09
N LEU A 65 -3.28 -3.76 3.22
CA LEU A 65 -3.65 -2.55 3.96
C LEU A 65 -3.22 -2.58 5.44
N PRO A 66 -3.43 -3.66 6.21
CA PRO A 66 -2.91 -3.75 7.58
C PRO A 66 -1.39 -3.58 7.66
N ILE A 67 -0.64 -4.27 6.80
CA ILE A 67 0.82 -4.24 6.77
C ILE A 67 1.34 -2.85 6.39
N LEU A 68 0.83 -2.27 5.30
CA LEU A 68 1.23 -0.95 4.82
C LEU A 68 0.89 0.15 5.84
N LYS A 69 -0.27 0.08 6.51
CA LYS A 69 -0.62 1.00 7.61
C LYS A 69 0.35 0.87 8.78
N SER A 70 0.77 -0.35 9.11
CA SER A 70 1.78 -0.60 10.15
C SER A 70 3.19 -0.14 9.77
N LEU A 71 3.51 -0.09 8.48
CA LEU A 71 4.77 0.47 7.98
C LEU A 71 4.74 2.00 7.95
N PHE A 72 3.78 2.58 7.23
CA PHE A 72 3.81 3.98 6.80
C PHE A 72 2.97 4.91 7.67
N ALA A 73 1.86 4.43 8.24
CA ALA A 73 0.98 5.26 9.07
C ALA A 73 1.41 5.29 10.55
N THR A 74 2.64 4.90 10.88
CA THR A 74 3.15 4.93 12.26
C THR A 74 3.65 6.32 12.67
N ASN A 75 3.64 6.58 13.97
CA ASN A 75 4.40 7.68 14.59
C ASN A 75 4.05 9.11 14.14
N GLY A 76 2.77 9.40 13.88
CA GLY A 76 2.28 10.76 13.61
C GLY A 76 1.50 10.91 12.30
N HIS A 77 1.21 9.81 11.60
CA HIS A 77 0.41 9.80 10.37
C HIS A 77 0.96 10.71 9.27
N LEU A 78 2.29 10.83 9.19
CA LEU A 78 2.93 11.61 8.12
C LEU A 78 2.53 11.09 6.74
N ILE A 79 2.42 9.75 6.62
CA ILE A 79 1.97 9.09 5.41
C ILE A 79 0.66 8.39 5.71
N ARG A 80 -0.40 8.74 4.97
CA ARG A 80 -1.67 8.03 4.97
C ARG A 80 -1.62 6.89 3.95
N VAL A 81 -2.17 5.75 4.33
CA VAL A 81 -2.40 4.61 3.43
C VAL A 81 -3.89 4.55 3.13
N LYS A 82 -4.26 4.62 1.86
CA LYS A 82 -5.66 4.62 1.42
C LYS A 82 -5.87 3.56 0.34
N LYS A 83 -7.01 2.87 0.38
CA LYS A 83 -7.46 2.04 -0.74
C LYS A 83 -7.74 2.95 -1.94
N GLY A 84 -7.16 2.64 -3.08
CA GLY A 84 -7.10 3.48 -4.27
C GLY A 84 -8.33 3.40 -5.18
N GLU A 85 -9.52 3.18 -4.62
CA GLU A 85 -10.78 3.36 -5.35
C GLU A 85 -11.16 4.85 -5.57
N THR A 86 -10.25 5.79 -5.26
CA THR A 86 -10.49 7.24 -5.35
C THR A 86 -9.69 7.88 -6.49
N VAL A 87 -10.42 8.35 -7.49
CA VAL A 87 -10.00 9.30 -8.55
C VAL A 87 -9.08 10.40 -8.00
N ILE A 88 -7.86 10.49 -8.56
CA ILE A 88 -6.91 11.58 -8.28
C ILE A 88 -7.36 12.81 -9.08
N LYS A 89 -8.12 13.70 -8.43
CA LYS A 89 -8.72 14.89 -9.07
C LYS A 89 -7.72 15.81 -9.78
N ASP A 90 -6.49 15.88 -9.30
CA ASP A 90 -5.45 16.77 -9.85
C ASP A 90 -4.71 16.15 -11.06
N SER A 91 -4.99 14.89 -11.40
CA SER A 91 -4.40 14.23 -12.58
C SER A 91 -5.09 14.59 -13.89
N ILE A 92 -6.30 15.17 -13.85
CA ILE A 92 -7.11 15.47 -15.03
C ILE A 92 -6.44 16.50 -15.94
N GLU A 93 -5.90 17.59 -15.37
CA GLU A 93 -5.29 18.66 -16.15
C GLU A 93 -3.94 18.26 -16.74
N GLN A 94 -3.15 17.44 -16.02
CA GLN A 94 -1.86 16.97 -16.52
C GLN A 94 -2.01 15.85 -17.56
N LYS A 95 -2.94 14.91 -17.35
CA LYS A 95 -3.22 13.81 -18.29
C LYS A 95 -3.89 14.32 -19.57
N ALA A 96 -4.70 15.39 -19.52
CA ALA A 96 -5.28 16.03 -20.71
C ALA A 96 -4.22 16.61 -21.68
N VAL A 97 -3.06 17.05 -21.18
CA VAL A 97 -1.96 17.57 -22.01
C VAL A 97 -1.24 16.45 -22.77
N PHE A 98 -1.20 15.23 -22.22
CA PHE A 98 -0.56 14.07 -22.84
C PHE A 98 -1.50 13.28 -23.78
N TYR A 99 -2.79 13.22 -23.49
CA TYR A 99 -3.78 12.44 -24.25
C TYR A 99 -4.72 13.32 -25.12
N GLN A 100 -4.17 14.33 -25.81
CA GLN A 100 -4.91 15.36 -26.57
C GLN A 100 -5.91 14.85 -27.63
N THR A 101 -5.93 13.55 -27.93
CA THR A 101 -6.73 12.94 -29.00
C THR A 101 -7.80 11.97 -28.52
N GLU A 102 -7.88 11.64 -27.23
CA GLU A 102 -8.91 10.73 -26.71
C GLU A 102 -9.92 11.49 -25.86
N SER A 103 -11.20 11.46 -26.28
CA SER A 103 -12.31 12.14 -25.58
C SER A 103 -12.61 11.60 -24.18
N HIS A 104 -11.82 10.63 -23.71
CA HIS A 104 -11.91 9.99 -22.42
C HIS A 104 -10.50 9.76 -21.89
N VAL A 105 -9.99 10.69 -21.08
CA VAL A 105 -8.81 10.41 -20.26
C VAL A 105 -9.24 9.34 -19.25
N ILE A 106 -8.93 8.07 -19.54
CA ILE A 106 -9.20 6.97 -18.63
C ILE A 106 -8.20 7.10 -17.48
N GLU A 107 -8.68 7.56 -16.33
CA GLU A 107 -7.89 7.51 -15.09
C GLU A 107 -7.67 6.06 -14.70
N PHE A 108 -6.40 5.71 -14.57
CA PHE A 108 -5.91 4.43 -14.10
C PHE A 108 -6.18 4.30 -12.60
N LYS A 109 -6.75 3.17 -12.19
CA LYS A 109 -7.21 2.94 -10.81
C LYS A 109 -6.22 1.99 -10.15
N VAL A 110 -5.50 2.51 -9.17
CA VAL A 110 -4.58 1.71 -8.36
C VAL A 110 -5.25 1.14 -7.13
N ASP A 111 -4.84 -0.03 -6.66
CA ASP A 111 -5.42 -0.64 -5.46
C ASP A 111 -5.11 0.10 -4.15
N VAL A 112 -3.90 0.68 -4.03
CA VAL A 112 -3.43 1.36 -2.81
C VAL A 112 -2.66 2.63 -3.15
N ARG A 113 -2.86 3.69 -2.35
CA ARG A 113 -2.15 4.97 -2.41
C ARG A 113 -1.43 5.26 -1.09
N LEU A 114 -0.17 5.68 -1.18
CA LEU A 114 0.59 6.28 -0.08
C LEU A 114 0.59 7.80 -0.28
N ILE A 115 0.07 8.50 0.72
CA ILE A 115 -0.31 9.90 0.59
C ILE A 115 0.38 10.74 1.67
N TYR A 116 1.00 11.83 1.26
CA TYR A 116 1.55 12.87 2.14
C TYR A 116 0.65 14.11 2.10
N ASP A 117 0.18 14.57 3.27
CA ASP A 117 -0.57 15.82 3.38
C ASP A 117 0.36 16.99 3.71
N HIS A 118 0.28 18.06 2.93
CA HIS A 118 0.98 19.30 3.22
C HIS A 118 0.04 20.50 3.09
N GLY A 119 -0.30 21.13 4.22
CA GLY A 119 -1.28 22.20 4.27
C GLY A 119 -2.67 21.68 3.88
N ALA A 120 -3.24 22.24 2.80
CA ALA A 120 -4.53 21.83 2.25
C ALA A 120 -4.40 20.87 1.04
N SER A 121 -3.17 20.49 0.68
CA SER A 121 -2.86 19.70 -0.51
C SER A 121 -2.53 18.25 -0.17
N GLU A 122 -2.97 17.35 -1.04
CA GLU A 122 -2.72 15.91 -0.98
C GLU A 122 -1.68 15.55 -2.05
N PHE A 123 -0.63 14.81 -1.67
CA PHE A 123 0.39 14.35 -2.61
C PHE A 123 0.52 12.83 -2.56
N ASP A 124 0.34 12.18 -3.70
CA ASP A 124 0.72 10.77 -3.86
C ASP A 124 2.24 10.66 -3.90
N ILE A 125 2.79 9.94 -2.91
CA ILE A 125 4.22 9.64 -2.85
C ILE A 125 4.53 8.24 -3.36
N ASP A 126 3.53 7.35 -3.38
CA ASP A 126 3.64 6.00 -3.92
C ASP A 126 2.25 5.40 -4.20
N VAL A 127 2.22 4.36 -5.04
CA VAL A 127 1.03 3.59 -5.38
C VAL A 127 1.38 2.10 -5.45
N ALA A 128 0.40 1.23 -5.22
CA ALA A 128 0.62 -0.22 -5.32
C ALA A 128 -0.61 -0.93 -5.87
N GLU A 129 -0.35 -2.04 -6.58
CA GLU A 129 -1.34 -3.01 -7.04
C GLU A 129 -1.19 -4.33 -6.28
N ALA A 130 -2.32 -5.01 -6.07
CA ALA A 130 -2.35 -6.39 -5.61
C ALA A 130 -2.80 -7.31 -6.74
N CYS A 131 -2.21 -8.51 -6.80
CA CYS A 131 -2.61 -9.53 -7.76
C CYS A 131 -2.80 -10.87 -7.04
N LEU A 132 -3.57 -11.77 -7.67
CA LEU A 132 -3.69 -13.15 -7.22
C LEU A 132 -2.34 -13.90 -7.37
N PRO A 133 -2.04 -14.89 -6.52
CA PRO A 133 -0.77 -15.62 -6.56
C PRO A 133 -0.44 -16.34 -7.87
N GLU A 134 -1.46 -16.77 -8.63
CA GLU A 134 -1.32 -17.53 -9.88
C GLU A 134 -1.73 -16.72 -11.11
N VAL A 135 -1.58 -15.39 -11.04
CA VAL A 135 -1.90 -14.51 -12.16
C VAL A 135 -0.91 -14.70 -13.33
N ASP A 136 -1.39 -14.50 -14.56
CA ASP A 136 -0.54 -14.57 -15.74
C ASP A 136 0.51 -13.43 -15.76
N ASN A 137 1.67 -13.72 -16.35
CA ASN A 137 2.77 -12.75 -16.45
C ASN A 137 2.38 -11.50 -17.24
N SER A 138 1.49 -11.61 -18.24
CA SER A 138 1.04 -10.43 -18.99
C SER A 138 0.41 -9.40 -18.07
N ARG A 139 -0.43 -9.86 -17.13
CA ARG A 139 -1.08 -9.00 -16.16
C ARG A 139 -0.09 -8.35 -15.19
N VAL A 140 0.88 -9.11 -14.68
CA VAL A 140 1.95 -8.53 -13.83
C VAL A 140 2.72 -7.45 -14.58
N ILE A 141 2.99 -7.66 -15.88
CA ILE A 141 3.67 -6.68 -16.72
C ILE A 141 2.80 -5.44 -16.93
N ASP A 142 1.52 -5.62 -17.22
CA ASP A 142 0.58 -4.53 -17.45
C ASP A 142 0.42 -3.66 -16.18
N ASP A 143 0.17 -4.29 -15.03
CA ASP A 143 0.07 -3.62 -13.72
C ASP A 143 1.40 -2.91 -13.36
N SER A 144 2.55 -3.52 -13.67
CA SER A 144 3.86 -2.87 -13.48
C SER A 144 4.04 -1.65 -14.36
N ALA A 145 3.60 -1.70 -15.62
CA ALA A 145 3.68 -0.58 -16.54
C ALA A 145 2.75 0.57 -16.11
N GLU A 146 1.58 0.26 -15.54
CA GLU A 146 0.68 1.21 -14.89
C GLU A 146 1.35 1.90 -13.70
N LEU A 147 1.92 1.13 -12.77
CA LEU A 147 2.64 1.66 -11.61
C LEU A 147 3.83 2.55 -11.99
N LEU A 148 4.59 2.20 -13.05
CA LEU A 148 5.67 3.05 -13.55
C LEU A 148 5.18 4.39 -14.07
N ARG A 149 4.02 4.42 -14.72
CA ARG A 149 3.41 5.64 -15.26
C ARG A 149 2.93 6.54 -14.12
N GLU A 150 2.18 5.99 -13.16
CA GLU A 150 1.71 6.74 -11.99
C GLU A 150 2.89 7.20 -11.12
N GLY A 151 3.93 6.37 -10.95
CA GLY A 151 5.15 6.76 -10.24
C GLY A 151 5.87 7.95 -10.87
N LYS A 152 5.93 8.01 -12.20
CA LYS A 152 6.46 9.18 -12.92
C LYS A 152 5.60 10.42 -12.67
N ASP A 153 4.29 10.31 -12.79
CA ASP A 153 3.36 11.44 -12.61
C ASP A 153 3.39 11.99 -11.17
N ASN A 154 3.55 11.11 -10.18
CA ASN A 154 3.78 11.46 -8.77
C ASN A 154 5.08 12.27 -8.61
N ILE A 155 6.18 11.79 -9.18
CA ILE A 155 7.48 12.49 -9.14
C ILE A 155 7.40 13.86 -9.83
N ASP A 156 6.79 13.94 -11.01
CA ASP A 156 6.62 15.19 -11.75
C ASP A 156 5.83 16.22 -10.92
N THR A 157 4.78 15.77 -10.22
CA THR A 157 3.96 16.61 -9.34
C THR A 157 4.74 17.09 -8.11
N LEU A 158 5.48 16.19 -7.45
CA LEU A 158 6.35 16.54 -6.32
C LEU A 158 7.45 17.53 -6.74
N PHE A 159 8.08 17.31 -7.90
CA PHE A 159 9.12 18.18 -8.42
C PHE A 159 8.60 19.58 -8.73
N LYS A 160 7.46 19.69 -9.43
CA LYS A 160 6.81 20.98 -9.68
C LYS A 160 6.51 21.71 -8.38
N THR A 161 5.95 21.03 -7.40
CA THR A 161 5.58 21.65 -6.13
C THR A 161 6.81 22.14 -5.35
N THR A 162 7.88 21.34 -5.29
CA THR A 162 9.09 21.69 -4.53
C THR A 162 10.02 22.68 -5.25
N SER A 163 9.96 22.74 -6.58
CA SER A 163 10.79 23.64 -7.40
C SER A 163 10.12 24.99 -7.65
N SER A 164 8.82 25.13 -7.34
CA SER A 164 8.09 26.41 -7.44
C SER A 164 8.38 27.36 -6.27
N ASP A 165 9.05 26.87 -5.22
CA ASP A 165 9.42 27.63 -4.01
C ASP A 165 10.89 28.14 -4.02
N ILE A 166 11.56 28.14 -5.18
CA ILE A 166 12.87 28.78 -5.42
C ILE A 166 12.74 29.82 -6.54
#